data_AF-A0A3B9KE21-F1
#
_entry.id   AF-A0A3B9KE21-F1
#
_cell.length_a   1.000
_cell.length_b   1.000
_cell.length_c   1.000
_cell.angle_alpha   90.00
_cell.angle_beta   90.00
_cell.angle_gamma   90.00
#
_symmetry.space_group_name_H-M   'P 1'
#
loop_
_entity.id
_entity.type
_entity.pdbx_description
1 polymer ?
#
loop_
_entity_poly.entity_id
_entity_poly.type
_entity_poly.pdbx_seq_one_letter_code
_entity_poly.pdbx_strand_id
1 'polypeptide(L)' 'FEGTSFGYERASAGEVVFSTGMVGYPESLTDPSFAGQILTLTYPIIGNYGIPDRSMW' A
#
# COMPACT_ATOMS: atom_id res chain seq x y z
N PHE A 1 4.16 4.28 -16.31
CA PHE A 1 4.14 5.50 -15.49
C PHE A 1 5.51 5.63 -14.84
N GLU A 2 6.12 6.80 -14.90
CA GLU A 2 7.38 7.08 -14.19
C GLU A 2 7.06 7.61 -12.79
N GLY A 3 7.89 7.29 -11.79
CA GLY A 3 7.67 7.63 -10.39
C GLY A 3 8.97 7.61 -9.57
N THR A 4 8.87 7.91 -8.28
CA THR A 4 10.00 7.90 -7.34
C THR A 4 9.83 6.77 -6.33
N SER A 5 10.87 5.97 -6.10
CA SER A 5 10.86 4.90 -5.09
C SER A 5 10.93 5.49 -3.67
N PHE A 6 10.14 4.92 -2.76
CA PHE A 6 10.19 5.21 -1.33
C PHE A 6 10.27 3.93 -0.47
N GLY A 7 10.21 2.77 -1.11
CA GLY A 7 10.07 1.46 -0.47
C GLY A 7 11.27 0.57 -0.74
N TYR A 8 11.01 -0.70 -1.04
CA TYR A 8 12.05 -1.68 -1.31
C TYR A 8 12.63 -1.53 -2.72
N GLU A 9 13.96 -1.44 -2.84
CA GLU A 9 14.69 -1.20 -4.08
C GLU A 9 14.87 -2.47 -4.95
N ARG A 10 13.75 -3.10 -5.34
CA ARG A 10 13.73 -4.19 -6.33
C ARG A 10 12.44 -4.20 -7.13
N ALA A 11 12.52 -4.74 -8.35
CA ALA A 11 11.35 -4.98 -9.18
C ALA A 11 10.46 -6.08 -8.58
N SER A 12 9.15 -5.85 -8.64
CA SER A 12 8.10 -6.80 -8.25
C SER A 12 7.07 -6.89 -9.38
N ALA A 13 6.42 -8.05 -9.51
CA ALA A 13 5.36 -8.29 -10.49
C ALA A 13 4.10 -8.80 -9.77
N GLY A 14 2.92 -8.45 -10.29
CA GLY A 14 1.63 -8.80 -9.71
C GLY A 14 0.46 -8.22 -10.51
N GLU A 15 -0.75 -8.59 -10.13
CA GLU A 15 -1.98 -8.00 -10.71
C GLU A 15 -2.16 -6.56 -10.21
N VAL A 16 -2.35 -5.61 -11.12
CA VAL A 16 -2.59 -4.20 -10.74
C VAL A 16 -4.06 -4.03 -10.39
N VAL A 17 -4.34 -3.63 -9.15
CA VAL A 17 -5.68 -3.37 -8.64
C VAL A 17 -5.76 -1.95 -8.08
N PHE A 18 -6.97 -1.40 -7.95
CA PHE A 18 -7.17 -0.11 -7.30
C PHE A 18 -8.20 -0.20 -6.16
N SER A 19 -8.01 0.61 -5.13
CA SER A 19 -8.93 0.72 -3.99
C SER A 19 -9.36 2.17 -3.78
N THR A 20 -10.66 2.36 -3.54
CA THR A 20 -11.30 3.66 -3.28
C THR A 20 -11.28 4.07 -1.80
N GLY A 21 -10.61 3.28 -0.95
CA GLY A 21 -10.41 3.60 0.46
C GLY A 21 -9.63 4.90 0.63
N MET A 22 -10.15 5.83 1.44
CA MET A 22 -9.48 7.10 1.76
C MET A 22 -8.64 7.04 3.04
N VAL A 23 -8.82 5.99 3.85
CA VAL A 23 -8.16 5.76 5.14
C VAL A 23 -7.83 4.27 5.28
N GLY A 24 -7.05 3.91 6.30
CA GLY A 24 -6.69 2.51 6.57
C GLY A 24 -5.72 1.90 5.56
N TYR A 25 -4.75 2.68 5.07
CA TYR A 25 -3.68 2.14 4.22
C TYR A 25 -2.82 1.10 4.94
N PRO A 26 -2.55 1.17 6.27
CA PRO A 26 -1.81 0.10 6.93
C PRO A 26 -2.56 -1.22 6.86
N GLU A 27 -3.85 -1.22 7.19
CA GLU A 27 -4.73 -2.38 7.17
C GLU A 27 -4.85 -2.94 5.75
N SER A 28 -5.04 -2.06 4.75
CA SER A 28 -5.10 -2.45 3.34
C SER A 28 -3.81 -3.13 2.86
N LEU A 29 -2.63 -2.66 3.30
CA LEU A 29 -1.35 -3.27 2.93
C LEU A 29 -1.09 -4.62 3.64
N THR A 30 -1.78 -4.88 4.75
CA THR A 30 -1.67 -6.12 5.52
C THR A 30 -2.77 -7.14 5.24
N ASP A 31 -3.79 -6.77 4.45
CA ASP A 31 -4.91 -7.65 4.13
C ASP A 31 -4.44 -8.80 3.19
N PRO A 32 -4.59 -10.08 3.59
CA PRO A 32 -4.21 -11.23 2.77
C PRO A 32 -4.86 -11.28 1.39
N SER A 33 -6.00 -10.60 1.21
CA SER A 33 -6.74 -10.53 -0.06
C SER A 33 -5.94 -9.86 -1.17
N PHE A 34 -4.96 -9.01 -0.84
CA PHE A 34 -4.07 -8.35 -1.80
C PHE A 34 -2.76 -9.12 -2.06
N ALA A 35 -2.62 -10.35 -1.56
CA ALA A 35 -1.42 -11.14 -1.77
C ALA A 35 -1.13 -11.32 -3.28
N GLY A 36 0.08 -10.93 -3.71
CA GLY A 36 0.50 -11.01 -5.11
C GLY A 36 -0.05 -9.90 -6.02
N GLN A 37 -0.70 -8.88 -5.45
CA GLN A 37 -1.24 -7.74 -6.18
C GLN A 37 -0.42 -6.47 -5.95
N ILE A 38 -0.50 -5.55 -6.91
CA ILE A 38 0.06 -4.20 -6.86
C ILE A 38 -1.10 -3.24 -6.61
N LEU A 39 -1.22 -2.79 -5.35
CA LEU A 39 -2.32 -1.94 -4.90
C LEU A 39 -2.11 -0.47 -5.28
N THR A 40 -3.05 0.09 -6.05
CA THR A 40 -3.12 1.52 -6.38
C THR A 40 -4.19 2.20 -5.53
N LEU A 41 -3.79 3.06 -4.60
CA LEU A 41 -4.73 3.81 -3.77
C LEU A 41 -5.20 5.06 -4.53
N THR A 42 -6.52 5.29 -4.60
CA THR A 42 -7.05 6.48 -5.28
C THR A 42 -6.90 7.75 -4.44
N TYR A 43 -6.70 7.63 -3.13
CA TYR A 43 -6.47 8.78 -2.26
C TYR A 43 -5.04 9.31 -2.43
N PRO A 44 -4.85 10.61 -2.69
CA PRO A 44 -3.55 11.14 -3.13
C PRO A 44 -2.51 11.27 -2.02
N ILE A 45 -2.92 11.28 -0.74
CA ILE A 45 -2.02 11.51 0.39
C ILE A 45 -1.95 10.25 1.24
N ILE A 46 -0.98 9.38 0.96
CA ILE A 46 -0.75 8.13 1.68
C ILE A 46 0.44 8.30 2.64
N GLY A 47 0.35 7.72 3.84
CA GLY A 47 1.41 7.83 4.85
C GLY A 47 1.26 8.99 5.82
N ASN A 48 0.13 9.70 5.83
CA ASN A 48 -0.08 10.90 6.64
C ASN A 48 -0.04 10.68 8.17
N TYR A 49 -0.21 9.45 8.64
CA TYR A 49 -0.11 9.09 10.07
C TYR A 49 0.89 7.95 10.34
N GLY A 50 1.77 7.64 9.39
CA GLY A 50 2.76 6.57 9.53
C GLY A 50 2.14 5.18 9.68
N ILE A 51 2.82 4.28 10.38
CA ILE A 51 2.31 2.96 10.75
C ILE A 51 2.24 2.88 12.28
N PRO A 52 1.21 2.25 12.86
CA PRO A 52 1.13 2.04 14.30
C PRO A 52 2.23 1.07 14.77
N ASP A 53 2.45 1.05 16.10
CA ASP A 53 3.43 0.13 16.70
C ASP A 53 3.03 -1.33 16.41
N ARG A 54 4.03 -2.15 16.10
CA ARG A 54 3.85 -3.57 15.85
C ARG A 54 3.29 -4.31 17.09
N SER A 55 3.45 -3.79 18.29
CA SER A 55 2.84 -4.34 19.51
C SER A 55 1.33 -4.17 19.57
N MET A 56 0.76 -3.32 18.71
CA MET A 56 -0.67 -2.99 18.70
C MET A 56 -1.46 -3.84 17.68
N TRP A 57 -0.80 -4.77 16.97
CA TRP A 57 -1.32 -5.63 15.91
C TRP A 57 -1.11 -7.12 16.18
#